data_AF-A0A5K3FRS6-F1
#
_entry.id   AF-A0A5K3FRS6-F1
#
_cell.length_a   1.000
_cell.length_b   1.000
_cell.length_c   1.000
_cell.angle_alpha   90.00
_cell.angle_beta   90.00
_cell.angle_gamma   90.00
#
_symmetry.space_group_name_H-M   'P 1'
#
loop_
_entity.id
_entity.type
_entity.pdbx_description
1 polymer ?
#
loop_
_entity_poly.entity_id
_entity_poly.type
_entity_poly.pdbx_seq_one_letter_code
_entity_poly.pdbx_strand_id
1 'polypeptide(L)'
;DSDGYEAISRAQINTWKCLTGVLQKHDLLPAIAFVLSRALIMSLVQQFDSVDLLNGVEKKEVSSVLHKCLSTRLEACDKEVSQVILLQNLTVCDITFKHSGMILLLKGLSNHVQILV
;
A
#
# COMPACT_ATOMS: atom_id res chain seq x y z
N ASP A 1 18.97 -13.88 8.97
CA ASP A 1 19.16 -13.69 7.53
C ASP A 1 18.90 -12.25 7.15
N SER A 2 19.97 -11.56 6.77
CA SER A 2 19.97 -10.20 6.25
C SER A 2 19.57 -10.28 4.78
N ASP A 3 18.26 -10.25 4.51
CA ASP A 3 17.76 -10.06 3.15
C ASP A 3 18.20 -8.67 2.67
N GLY A 4 19.31 -8.63 1.95
CA GLY A 4 19.83 -7.45 1.29
C GLY A 4 18.90 -7.07 0.14
N TYR A 5 17.86 -6.29 0.45
CA TYR A 5 17.08 -5.59 -0.55
C TYR A 5 18.03 -4.58 -1.23
N GLU A 6 18.28 -4.74 -2.52
CA GLU A 6 18.91 -3.71 -3.35
C GLU A 6 18.16 -2.40 -3.14
N ALA A 7 18.83 -1.43 -2.50
CA ALA A 7 18.21 -0.19 -2.10
C ALA A 7 17.80 0.60 -3.35
N ILE A 8 16.50 0.90 -3.50
CA ILE A 8 16.03 1.77 -4.57
C ILE A 8 16.72 3.13 -4.47
N SER A 9 17.22 3.61 -5.60
CA SER A 9 17.86 4.91 -5.65
C SER A 9 16.85 6.04 -5.36
N ARG A 10 17.32 7.13 -4.73
CA ARG A 10 16.49 8.33 -4.52
C ARG A 10 15.88 8.87 -5.82
N ALA A 11 16.60 8.75 -6.93
CA ALA A 11 16.10 9.13 -8.25
C ALA A 11 14.85 8.32 -8.65
N GLN A 12 14.90 7.00 -8.49
CA GLN A 12 13.74 6.13 -8.76
C GLN A 12 12.55 6.44 -7.86
N ILE A 13 12.78 6.66 -6.55
CA ILE A 13 11.70 7.05 -5.61
C ILE A 13 11.03 8.34 -6.09
N ASN A 14 11.83 9.34 -6.46
CA ASN A 14 11.30 10.62 -6.94
C ASN A 14 10.52 10.48 -8.25
N THR A 15 10.95 9.60 -9.16
CA THR A 15 10.21 9.28 -10.38
C THR A 15 8.83 8.73 -10.05
N TRP A 16 8.75 7.77 -9.12
CA TRP A 16 7.50 7.15 -8.70
C TRP A 16 6.54 8.13 -8.01
N LYS A 17 7.07 9.02 -7.15
CA LYS A 17 6.29 10.11 -6.53
C LYS A 17 5.78 11.11 -7.57
N CYS A 18 6.64 11.52 -8.50
CA CYS A 18 6.29 12.42 -9.59
C CYS A 18 5.20 11.81 -10.49
N LEU A 19 5.37 10.55 -10.89
CA LEU A 19 4.39 9.82 -11.70
C LEU A 19 3.03 9.77 -11.00
N THR A 20 3.02 9.46 -9.70
CA THR A 20 1.78 9.44 -8.89
C THR A 20 1.09 10.81 -8.89
N GLY A 21 1.86 11.89 -8.68
CA GLY A 21 1.31 13.24 -8.73
C GLY A 21 0.78 13.65 -10.10
N VAL A 22 1.42 13.19 -11.19
CA VAL A 22 0.91 13.40 -12.57
C VAL A 22 -0.39 12.64 -12.77
N LEU A 23 -0.47 11.36 -12.38
CA LEU A 23 -1.69 10.57 -12.50
C LEU A 23 -2.85 11.20 -11.73
N GLN A 24 -2.61 11.66 -10.50
CA GLN A 24 -3.60 12.33 -9.68
C GLN A 24 -4.05 13.66 -10.30
N LYS A 25 -3.12 14.50 -10.76
CA LYS A 25 -3.43 15.81 -11.37
C LYS A 25 -4.27 15.68 -12.64
N HIS A 26 -4.11 14.58 -13.38
CA HIS A 26 -4.81 14.33 -14.62
C HIS A 26 -6.05 13.42 -14.47
N ASP A 27 -6.47 13.12 -13.23
CA ASP A 27 -7.62 12.25 -12.94
C ASP A 27 -7.50 10.86 -13.60
N LEU A 28 -6.29 10.30 -13.56
CA LEU A 28 -5.94 8.99 -14.14
C LEU A 28 -5.81 7.88 -13.08
N LEU A 29 -6.22 8.15 -11.84
CA LEU A 29 -6.34 7.15 -10.79
C LEU A 29 -7.75 6.51 -10.86
N PRO A 30 -7.91 5.21 -10.54
CA PRO A 30 -6.90 4.32 -9.99
C PRO A 30 -5.89 3.78 -11.02
N ALA A 31 -4.68 3.43 -10.56
CA ALA A 31 -3.60 2.87 -11.37
C ALA A 31 -3.05 1.56 -10.79
N ILE A 32 -2.64 0.64 -11.68
CA ILE A 32 -2.00 -0.63 -11.30
C ILE A 32 -0.58 -0.65 -11.86
N ALA A 33 0.41 -0.82 -11.00
CA ALA A 33 1.82 -0.91 -11.36
C ALA A 33 2.31 -2.35 -11.22
N PHE A 34 2.60 -3.02 -12.33
CA PHE A 34 3.14 -4.39 -12.27
C PHE A 34 4.63 -4.38 -11.94
N VAL A 35 4.97 -4.83 -10.73
CA VAL A 35 6.36 -4.98 -10.29
C VAL A 35 6.71 -6.45 -10.10
N LEU A 36 7.68 -6.95 -10.87
CA LEU A 36 8.02 -8.38 -10.90
C LEU A 36 9.06 -8.81 -9.86
N SER A 37 9.31 -7.98 -8.85
CA SER A 37 10.25 -8.26 -7.76
C SER A 37 9.62 -7.95 -6.41
N ARG A 38 9.47 -8.97 -5.56
CA ARG A 38 8.99 -8.79 -4.18
C ARG A 38 9.84 -7.79 -3.41
N ALA A 39 11.16 -7.87 -3.60
CA ALA A 39 12.12 -6.97 -2.98
C ALA A 39 11.85 -5.51 -3.37
N LEU A 40 11.64 -5.28 -4.67
CA LEU A 40 11.37 -3.95 -5.19
C LEU A 40 10.02 -3.40 -4.72
N ILE A 41 8.98 -4.24 -4.67
CA ILE A 41 7.67 -3.86 -4.12
C ILE A 41 7.85 -3.35 -2.67
N MET A 42 8.55 -4.11 -1.82
CA MET A 42 8.79 -3.73 -0.43
C MET A 42 9.56 -2.42 -0.30
N SER A 43 10.62 -2.25 -1.07
CA SER A 43 11.38 -1.00 -1.05
C SER A 43 10.59 0.20 -1.57
N LEU A 44 9.74 0.03 -2.59
CA LEU A 44 8.88 1.12 -3.08
C LEU A 44 7.87 1.50 -2.01
N VAL A 45 7.12 0.52 -1.52
CA VAL A 45 6.03 0.68 -0.57
C VAL A 45 6.49 1.42 0.70
N GLN A 46 7.65 1.07 1.25
CA GLN A 46 8.21 1.76 2.41
C GLN A 46 8.51 3.25 2.15
N GLN A 47 8.80 3.64 0.91
CA GLN A 47 9.11 5.02 0.53
C GLN A 47 7.84 5.82 0.17
N PHE A 48 6.75 5.11 -0.14
CA PHE A 48 5.44 5.65 -0.46
C PHE A 48 4.58 6.00 0.76
N ASP A 49 5.01 5.65 1.97
CA ASP A 49 4.34 6.04 3.24
C ASP A 49 4.15 7.57 3.39
N SER A 50 4.93 8.36 2.63
CA SER A 50 4.86 9.82 2.59
C SER A 50 3.89 10.40 1.55
N VAL A 51 3.22 9.56 0.77
CA VAL A 51 2.22 9.97 -0.24
C VAL A 51 0.84 9.64 0.32
N ASP A 52 0.02 10.66 0.60
CA ASP A 52 -1.36 10.50 1.05
C ASP A 52 -2.31 10.95 -0.07
N LEU A 53 -3.06 10.00 -0.64
CA LEU A 53 -4.02 10.26 -1.70
C LEU A 53 -5.43 10.54 -1.16
N LEU A 54 -5.64 10.38 0.16
CA LEU A 54 -6.94 10.61 0.79
C LEU A 54 -6.98 11.97 1.48
N ASN A 55 -8.16 12.58 1.49
CA ASN A 55 -8.46 13.67 2.39
C ASN A 55 -8.82 13.14 3.80
N GLY A 56 -8.86 14.03 4.80
CA GLY A 56 -9.09 13.64 6.19
C GLY A 56 -10.44 12.99 6.49
N VAL A 57 -11.45 13.15 5.62
CA VAL A 57 -12.76 12.48 5.74
C VAL A 57 -12.67 11.07 5.20
N GLU A 58 -12.18 10.91 3.97
CA GLU A 58 -11.97 9.61 3.32
C GLU A 58 -11.08 8.69 4.16
N LYS A 59 -10.01 9.25 4.74
CA LYS A 59 -9.10 8.51 5.61
C LYS A 59 -9.81 7.91 6.83
N LYS A 60 -10.77 8.62 7.42
CA LYS A 60 -11.58 8.11 8.54
C LYS A 60 -12.50 6.99 8.11
N GLU A 61 -13.12 7.11 6.94
CA GLU A 61 -13.99 6.07 6.39
C GLU A 61 -13.20 4.79 6.10
N VAL A 62 -12.08 4.92 5.37
CA VAL A 62 -11.17 3.81 5.06
C VAL A 62 -10.64 3.16 6.34
N SER A 63 -10.21 3.95 7.33
CA SER A 63 -9.76 3.44 8.63
C SER A 63 -10.85 2.65 9.35
N SER A 64 -12.10 3.12 9.32
CA SER A 64 -13.24 2.44 9.93
C SER A 64 -13.54 1.10 9.26
N VAL A 65 -13.56 1.08 7.92
CA VAL A 65 -13.78 -0.15 7.13
C VAL A 65 -12.66 -1.15 7.36
N LEU A 66 -11.40 -0.69 7.35
CA LEU A 66 -10.22 -1.49 7.62
C LEU A 66 -10.27 -2.10 9.02
N HIS A 67 -10.56 -1.31 10.05
CA HIS A 67 -10.70 -1.78 11.42
C HIS A 67 -11.81 -2.84 11.54
N LYS A 68 -12.96 -2.63 10.89
CA LYS A 68 -14.05 -3.62 10.86
C LYS A 68 -13.63 -4.91 10.15
N CYS A 69 -12.92 -4.81 9.03
CA CYS A 69 -12.47 -5.97 8.27
C CYS A 69 -11.45 -6.81 9.05
N LEU A 70 -10.47 -6.17 9.67
CA LEU A 70 -9.43 -6.84 10.46
C LEU A 70 -9.97 -7.42 11.75
N SER A 71 -10.87 -6.70 12.44
CA SER A 71 -11.47 -7.20 13.68
C SER A 71 -12.36 -8.43 13.47
N THR A 72 -13.00 -8.55 12.30
CA THR A 72 -13.90 -9.67 11.98
C THR A 72 -13.21 -10.87 11.33
N ARG A 73 -12.00 -10.71 10.76
CA ARG A 73 -11.34 -11.74 9.95
C ARG A 73 -10.01 -12.24 10.50
N LEU A 74 -9.42 -11.54 11.48
CA LEU A 74 -8.11 -11.89 12.04
C LEU A 74 -8.21 -12.10 13.55
N GLU A 75 -7.48 -13.10 14.03
CA GLU A 75 -7.19 -13.25 15.45
C GLU A 75 -6.30 -12.10 15.95
N ALA A 76 -6.20 -11.94 17.27
CA ALA A 76 -5.41 -10.86 17.86
C ALA A 76 -3.93 -10.94 17.48
N CYS A 77 -3.35 -12.15 17.47
CA CYS A 77 -1.95 -12.37 17.10
C CYS A 77 -1.66 -12.04 15.63
N ASP A 78 -2.58 -12.32 14.72
CA ASP A 78 -2.40 -12.05 13.29
C ASP A 78 -2.39 -10.55 12.96
N LYS A 79 -3.04 -9.72 13.78
CA LYS A 79 -3.07 -8.25 13.61
C LYS A 79 -1.71 -7.61 13.88
N GLU A 80 -0.87 -8.26 14.68
CA GLU A 80 0.45 -7.77 15.08
C GLU A 80 1.55 -8.16 14.07
N VAL A 81 1.22 -8.97 13.06
CA VAL A 81 2.16 -9.35 12.00
C VAL A 81 2.60 -8.09 11.25
N SER A 82 3.92 -7.87 11.11
CA SER A 82 4.49 -6.65 10.51
C SER A 82 3.94 -6.33 9.12
N GLN A 83 3.62 -7.36 8.32
CA GLN A 83 3.00 -7.16 7.01
C GLN A 83 1.57 -6.63 7.10
N VAL A 84 0.79 -7.06 8.10
CA VAL A 84 -0.57 -6.58 8.33
C VAL A 84 -0.55 -5.13 8.81
N ILE A 85 0.41 -4.76 9.64
CA ILE A 85 0.63 -3.36 10.06
C ILE A 85 1.03 -2.48 8.88
N LEU A 86 2.01 -2.91 8.07
CA LEU A 86 2.44 -2.17 6.88
C LEU A 86 1.27 -1.94 5.92
N LEU A 87 0.50 -2.98 5.66
CA LEU A 87 -0.63 -2.92 4.76
C LEU A 87 -1.75 -2.01 5.27
N GLN A 88 -1.97 -1.96 6.59
CA GLN A 88 -2.89 -1.01 7.20
C GLN A 88 -2.46 0.45 6.94
N ASN A 89 -1.19 0.76 7.20
CA ASN A 89 -0.64 2.11 7.03
C ASN A 89 -0.75 2.59 5.58
N LEU A 90 -0.55 1.70 4.62
CA LEU A 90 -0.65 2.07 3.20
C LEU A 90 -2.10 2.24 2.75
N THR A 91 -2.98 1.35 3.22
CA THR A 91 -4.40 1.39 2.83
C THR A 91 -5.04 2.71 3.26
N VAL A 92 -4.65 3.27 4.42
CA VAL A 92 -5.13 4.59 4.87
C VAL A 92 -4.52 5.77 4.11
N CYS A 93 -3.55 5.55 3.24
CA CYS A 93 -2.99 6.52 2.29
C CYS A 93 -3.45 6.25 0.84
N ASP A 94 -4.41 5.33 0.66
CA ASP A 94 -4.91 4.82 -0.62
C ASP A 94 -3.90 4.12 -1.54
N ILE A 95 -2.92 3.46 -0.92
CA ILE A 95 -1.93 2.65 -1.60
C ILE A 95 -2.02 1.21 -1.07
N THR A 96 -1.92 0.23 -1.94
CA THR A 96 -1.83 -1.17 -1.54
C THR A 96 -0.89 -1.94 -2.44
N PHE A 97 -0.47 -3.11 -2.00
CA PHE A 97 0.40 -3.97 -2.80
C PHE A 97 -0.02 -5.43 -2.71
N LYS A 98 0.33 -6.21 -3.73
CA LYS A 98 0.10 -7.65 -3.75
C LYS A 98 1.26 -8.38 -4.39
N HIS A 99 1.87 -9.30 -3.64
CA HIS A 99 2.79 -10.29 -4.21
C HIS A 99 2.30 -11.72 -3.92
N SER A 100 2.87 -12.71 -4.63
CA SER A 100 2.48 -14.13 -4.59
C SER A 100 2.53 -14.79 -3.20
N GLY A 101 3.21 -14.16 -2.23
CA GLY A 101 3.39 -14.67 -0.86
C GLY A 101 2.53 -13.97 0.18
N MET A 102 1.67 -13.01 -0.20
CA MET A 102 0.72 -12.42 0.74
C MET A 102 -0.51 -13.30 0.90
N ILE A 103 -0.78 -13.68 2.16
CA ILE A 103 -2.09 -14.22 2.55
C ILE A 103 -3.14 -13.18 2.17
N LEU A 104 -4.18 -13.65 1.47
CA LEU A 104 -5.23 -12.86 0.85
C LEU A 104 -6.18 -12.25 1.90
N LEU A 105 -5.69 -11.36 2.76
CA LEU A 105 -6.48 -10.71 3.81
C LEU A 105 -7.35 -9.56 3.27
N LEU A 106 -6.99 -8.97 2.12
CA LEU A 106 -7.57 -7.72 1.64
C LEU A 106 -8.29 -7.78 0.28
N LYS A 107 -8.73 -8.95 -0.20
CA LYS A 107 -9.46 -9.03 -1.50
C LYS A 107 -10.70 -8.12 -1.53
N GLY A 108 -11.30 -7.78 -0.38
CA GLY A 108 -12.43 -6.86 -0.28
C GLY A 108 -12.08 -5.37 -0.17
N LEU A 109 -10.85 -5.02 0.24
CA LEU A 109 -10.44 -3.61 0.44
C LEU A 109 -9.88 -2.97 -0.83
N SER A 110 -9.38 -3.78 -1.77
CA SER A 110 -8.82 -3.31 -3.04
C SER A 110 -9.80 -2.50 -3.91
N ASN A 111 -11.11 -2.59 -3.68
CA ASN A 111 -12.10 -1.83 -4.47
C ASN A 111 -12.11 -0.33 -4.15
N HIS A 112 -11.49 0.08 -3.04
CA HIS A 112 -11.43 1.48 -2.62
C HIS A 112 -10.04 2.10 -2.77
N VAL A 113 -9.06 1.35 -3.29
CA VAL A 113 -7.66 1.79 -3.34
C VAL A 113 -7.31 2.38 -4.70
N GLN A 114 -6.77 3.59 -4.72
CA GLN A 114 -6.31 4.27 -5.93
C GLN A 114 -5.08 3.64 -6.56
N ILE A 115 -4.12 3.11 -5.80
CA ILE A 115 -2.91 2.50 -6.37
C ILE A 115 -2.67 1.09 -5.87
N LEU A 116 -2.54 0.13 -6.79
CA LEU A 116 -2.11 -1.24 -6.53
C LEU A 116 -0.74 -1.51 -7.15
N VAL A 117 0.24 -1.87 -6.32
CA VAL A 117 1.60 -2.28 -6.72
C VAL A 117 1.78 -3.80 -6.67
#